data_AF-A0AA88I9B7-F1
#
_entry.id   AF-A0AA88I9B7-F1
#
_cell.length_a   1.000
_cell.length_b   1.000
_cell.length_c   1.000
_cell.angle_alpha   90.00
_cell.angle_beta   90.00
_cell.angle_gamma   90.00
#
_symmetry.space_group_name_H-M   'P 1'
#
loop_
_entity.id
_entity.type
_entity.pdbx_description
1 polymer ?
#
loop_
_entity_poly.entity_id
_entity_poly.type
_entity_poly.pdbx_seq_one_letter_code
_entity_poly.pdbx_strand_id
1 'polypeptide(L)'
;MSAKIIFILLICVFRSYGHVSLTFPPARKYDLDFLDNGRTLPPCGMPKGNVRTSLLAGSSFNVTWHLAYPHQGGFRLQVLDDQEKHVLYLTPEDNFVSDDVT
;
A
#
# COMPACT_ATOMS: atom_id res chain seq x y z
N MET A 1 20.66 -25.52 17.98
CA MET A 1 20.59 -24.13 17.49
C MET A 1 20.98 -23.21 18.65
N SER A 2 22.00 -22.35 18.49
CA SER A 2 22.50 -21.52 19.59
C SER A 2 21.43 -20.54 20.10
N ALA A 3 21.31 -20.35 21.42
CA ALA A 3 20.37 -19.41 22.02
C ALA A 3 20.51 -17.98 21.48
N LYS A 4 21.72 -17.59 21.04
CA LYS A 4 21.98 -16.31 20.37
C LYS A 4 21.29 -16.20 19.01
N ILE A 5 21.23 -17.29 18.26
CA ILE A 5 20.56 -17.35 16.96
C ILE A 5 19.04 -17.25 17.15
N ILE A 6 18.49 -17.89 18.19
CA ILE A 6 17.06 -17.79 18.54
C ILE A 6 16.71 -16.34 18.93
N PHE A 7 17.56 -15.69 19.72
CA PHE A 7 17.36 -14.29 20.13
C PHE A 7 17.44 -13.31 18.93
N ILE A 8 18.39 -13.50 18.01
CA ILE A 8 18.50 -12.70 16.78
C ILE A 8 17.25 -12.91 15.89
N LEU A 9 16.82 -14.16 15.70
CA LEU A 9 15.61 -14.47 14.93
C LEU A 9 14.34 -13.84 15.52
N LEU A 10 14.25 -13.76 16.85
CA LEU A 10 13.12 -13.11 17.54
C LEU A 10 13.13 -11.58 17.35
N ILE A 11 14.30 -10.95 17.26
CA ILE A 11 14.42 -9.49 17.04
C ILE A 11 14.17 -9.12 15.57
N CYS A 12 14.46 -10.01 14.62
CA CYS A 12 14.23 -9.76 13.20
C CYS A 12 12.76 -9.86 12.76
N VAL A 13 11.82 -10.21 13.65
CA VAL A 13 10.39 -10.26 13.33
C VAL A 13 9.74 -8.87 13.48
N PHE A 14 10.36 -7.84 12.91
CA PHE A 14 9.68 -6.54 12.75
C PHE A 14 8.65 -6.68 11.64
N ARG A 15 7.41 -6.96 12.04
CA ARG A 15 6.26 -6.77 11.16
C ARG A 15 5.95 -5.29 11.17
N SER A 16 6.43 -4.56 10.16
CA SER A 16 5.90 -3.22 9.91
C SER A 16 4.47 -3.41 9.37
N TYR A 17 3.49 -2.93 10.13
CA TYR A 17 2.12 -2.78 9.65
C TYR A 17 1.90 -1.29 9.46
N GLY A 18 1.71 -0.85 8.23
CA GLY A 18 1.26 0.52 7.95
C GLY A 18 -0.25 0.59 8.01
N HIS A 19 -0.79 1.64 8.65
CA HIS A 19 -2.21 1.95 8.62
C HIS A 19 -2.52 2.98 7.53
N VAL A 20 -3.09 2.55 6.40
CA VAL A 20 -3.55 3.44 5.32
C VAL A 20 -4.74 2.83 4.57
N SER A 21 -5.77 3.64 4.34
CA SER A 21 -6.91 3.28 3.49
C SER A 21 -7.35 4.50 2.66
N LEU A 22 -7.64 4.30 1.38
CA LEU A 22 -8.11 5.38 0.50
C LEU A 22 -9.58 5.71 0.81
N THR A 23 -9.85 6.98 1.11
CA THR A 23 -11.21 7.48 1.29
C THR A 23 -11.77 8.08 -0.01
N PHE A 24 -10.90 8.64 -0.87
CA PHE A 24 -11.25 9.02 -2.24
C PHE A 24 -10.05 8.85 -3.20
N PRO A 25 -10.23 8.16 -4.35
CA PRO A 25 -11.36 7.28 -4.64
C PRO A 25 -11.46 6.18 -3.56
N PRO A 26 -12.66 5.67 -3.24
CA PRO A 26 -12.81 4.68 -2.16
C PRO A 26 -11.98 3.43 -2.46
N ALA A 27 -11.36 2.86 -1.43
CA ALA A 27 -10.60 1.63 -1.59
C ALA A 27 -11.51 0.43 -1.96
N ARG A 28 -10.87 -0.69 -2.30
CA ARG A 28 -11.58 -1.95 -2.58
C ARG A 28 -12.32 -2.43 -1.31
N LYS A 29 -13.38 -3.22 -1.50
CA LYS A 29 -14.27 -3.69 -0.42
C LYS A 29 -13.49 -4.31 0.74
N TYR A 30 -14.07 -4.11 1.93
CA TYR A 30 -13.52 -4.28 3.28
C TYR A 30 -12.64 -3.12 3.74
N ASP A 31 -12.06 -2.37 2.79
CA ASP A 31 -11.36 -1.10 3.04
C ASP A 31 -10.49 -1.15 4.31
N LEU A 32 -9.75 -2.24 4.43
CA LEU A 32 -8.90 -2.50 5.57
C LEU A 32 -7.75 -1.50 5.52
N ASP A 33 -7.53 -0.81 6.62
CA ASP A 33 -6.43 0.13 6.76
C ASP A 33 -5.10 -0.60 7.03
N PHE A 34 -5.10 -1.90 7.29
CA PHE A 34 -3.89 -2.71 7.39
C PHE A 34 -3.94 -3.90 6.42
N LEU A 35 -2.88 -4.06 5.63
CA LEU A 35 -2.69 -5.17 4.70
C LEU A 35 -1.30 -5.77 4.94
N ASP A 36 -1.20 -7.10 4.92
CA ASP A 36 0.06 -7.81 5.14
C ASP A 36 0.35 -8.82 4.03
N ASN A 37 1.63 -9.12 3.80
CA ASN A 37 2.08 -10.01 2.73
C ASN A 37 1.73 -11.50 2.96
N GLY A 38 1.25 -11.88 4.13
CA GLY A 38 0.83 -13.25 4.43
C GLY A 38 -0.64 -13.53 4.13
N ARG A 39 -1.49 -12.50 4.20
CA ARG A 39 -2.95 -12.62 4.03
C ARG A 39 -3.48 -11.96 2.77
N THR A 40 -2.70 -11.06 2.17
CA THR A 40 -3.15 -10.22 1.05
C THR A 40 -2.19 -10.35 -0.13
N LEU A 41 -2.72 -10.24 -1.35
CA LEU A 41 -1.92 -10.40 -2.57
C LEU A 41 -1.67 -9.04 -3.23
N PRO A 42 -0.47 -8.82 -3.81
CA PRO A 42 -0.23 -7.62 -4.61
C PRO A 42 -1.14 -7.60 -5.84
N PRO A 43 -1.36 -6.42 -6.46
CA PRO A 43 -0.80 -5.13 -6.08
C PRO A 43 -1.66 -4.31 -5.11
N CYS A 44 -2.91 -4.72 -4.86
CA CYS A 44 -3.87 -3.91 -4.09
C CYS A 44 -4.34 -4.56 -2.78
N GLY A 45 -3.85 -5.75 -2.43
CA GLY A 45 -4.21 -6.52 -1.23
C GLY A 45 -5.61 -7.13 -1.23
N MET A 46 -6.60 -6.43 -1.79
CA MET A 46 -8.01 -6.84 -1.84
C MET A 46 -8.48 -7.11 -3.28
N PRO A 47 -9.44 -8.02 -3.51
CA PRO A 47 -9.96 -8.33 -4.84
C PRO A 47 -10.74 -7.15 -5.45
N LYS A 48 -10.78 -7.08 -6.79
CA LYS A 48 -11.55 -6.07 -7.52
C LYS A 48 -13.03 -6.16 -7.14
N GLY A 49 -13.64 -5.01 -6.82
CA GLY A 49 -15.07 -4.88 -6.57
C GLY A 49 -15.81 -4.27 -7.76
N ASN A 50 -17.09 -3.94 -7.54
CA ASN A 50 -17.97 -3.35 -8.56
C ASN A 50 -18.09 -1.82 -8.46
N VAL A 51 -17.59 -1.21 -7.39
CA VAL A 51 -17.59 0.25 -7.21
C VAL A 51 -16.53 0.85 -8.14
N ARG A 52 -16.92 1.90 -8.87
CA ARG A 52 -16.06 2.63 -9.81
C ARG A 52 -16.15 4.12 -9.54
N THR A 53 -15.03 4.81 -9.70
CA THR A 53 -14.96 6.27 -9.71
C THR A 53 -14.63 6.71 -11.14
N SER A 54 -15.49 7.54 -11.72
CA SER A 54 -15.23 8.16 -13.02
C SER A 54 -14.58 9.52 -12.81
N LEU A 55 -13.42 9.73 -13.42
CA LEU A 55 -12.65 10.97 -13.36
C LEU A 55 -12.62 11.61 -14.74
N LEU A 56 -12.73 12.94 -14.80
CA LEU A 56 -12.66 13.67 -16.05
C LEU A 56 -11.20 13.75 -16.52
N ALA A 57 -10.93 13.33 -17.76
CA ALA A 57 -9.59 13.41 -18.34
C ALA A 57 -9.10 14.87 -18.37
N GLY A 58 -7.85 15.09 -17.94
CA GLY A 58 -7.22 16.42 -17.87
C GLY A 58 -7.67 17.28 -16.68
N SER A 59 -8.61 16.81 -15.85
CA SER A 59 -8.98 17.50 -14.62
C SER A 59 -8.03 17.18 -13.46
N SER A 60 -7.92 18.12 -12.52
CA SER A 60 -7.33 17.85 -11.20
C SER A 60 -8.40 17.30 -10.25
N PHE A 61 -8.02 16.37 -9.39
CA PHE A 61 -8.87 15.84 -8.33
C PHE A 61 -8.05 15.61 -7.08
N ASN A 62 -8.69 15.69 -5.91
CA ASN A 62 -8.04 15.44 -4.63
C ASN A 62 -8.09 13.94 -4.33
N VAL A 63 -6.95 13.34 -4.04
CA VAL A 63 -6.89 12.00 -3.45
C VAL A 63 -6.86 12.16 -1.94
N THR A 64 -7.69 11.40 -1.23
CA THR A 64 -7.73 11.42 0.23
C THR A 64 -7.62 10.02 0.79
N TRP A 65 -6.98 9.90 1.95
CA TRP A 65 -6.81 8.65 2.68
C TRP A 65 -6.93 8.89 4.17
N HIS A 66 -7.16 7.81 4.90
CA HIS A 66 -7.15 7.78 6.35
C HIS A 66 -5.88 7.06 6.84
N LEU A 67 -5.21 7.64 7.83
CA LEU A 67 -4.12 7.02 8.57
C LEU A 67 -4.57 6.85 10.01
N ALA A 68 -4.91 5.62 10.42
CA ALA A 68 -5.33 5.38 11.81
C ALA A 68 -4.17 5.61 12.78
N TYR A 69 -2.95 5.22 12.37
CA TYR A 69 -1.72 5.49 13.09
C TYR A 69 -0.63 5.91 12.07
N PRO A 70 -0.12 7.15 12.15
CA PRO A 70 0.95 7.59 11.24
C PRO A 70 2.25 6.82 11.49
N HIS A 71 2.78 6.19 10.46
CA HIS A 71 4.10 5.56 10.48
C HIS A 71 5.11 6.41 9.71
N GLN A 72 6.38 6.32 10.09
CA GLN A 72 7.48 6.88 9.30
C GLN A 72 7.57 6.15 7.95
N GLY A 73 7.80 6.90 6.88
CA GLY A 73 7.92 6.35 5.53
C GLY A 73 7.57 7.38 4.45
N GLY A 74 7.44 6.91 3.22
CA GLY A 74 6.93 7.67 2.09
C GLY A 74 5.70 7.01 1.48
N PHE A 75 5.04 7.70 0.55
CA PHE A 75 3.93 7.13 -0.22
C PHE A 75 4.22 7.22 -1.71
N ARG A 76 3.63 6.30 -2.46
CA ARG A 76 3.66 6.29 -3.92
C ARG A 76 2.25 6.09 -4.43
N LEU A 77 1.82 6.97 -5.32
CA LEU A 77 0.57 6.80 -6.07
C LEU A 77 0.92 6.38 -7.49
N GLN A 78 0.30 5.30 -7.96
CA GLN A 78 0.55 4.76 -9.30
C GLN A 78 -0.75 4.35 -9.98
N VAL A 79 -0.78 4.51 -11.30
CA VAL A 79 -1.90 4.09 -12.15
C VAL A 79 -1.56 2.71 -12.72
N LEU A 80 -2.51 1.78 -12.58
CA LEU A 80 -2.44 0.46 -13.18
C LEU A 80 -3.50 0.33 -14.28
N ASP A 81 -3.22 -0.47 -15.29
CA ASP A 81 -4.21 -0.85 -16.31
C ASP A 81 -5.16 -1.95 -15.82
N ASP A 82 -6.05 -2.41 -16.71
CA ASP A 82 -7.03 -3.46 -16.42
C ASP A 82 -6.38 -4.82 -16.11
N GLN A 83 -5.14 -5.04 -16.58
CA GLN A 83 -4.30 -6.20 -16.32
C GLN A 83 -3.42 -6.03 -15.08
N GLU A 84 -3.64 -4.96 -14.31
CA GLU A 84 -2.88 -4.61 -13.11
C GLU A 84 -1.39 -4.30 -13.37
N LYS A 85 -1.05 -3.98 -14.62
CA LYS A 85 0.30 -3.55 -15.01
C LYS A 85 0.46 -2.06 -14.81
N HIS A 86 1.66 -1.67 -14.38
CA HIS A 86 2.01 -0.26 -14.17
C HIS A 86 1.94 0.57 -15.46
N VAL A 87 1.30 1.74 -15.38
CA VAL A 87 1.18 2.73 -16.45
C VAL A 87 2.00 3.98 -16.14
N LEU A 88 1.83 4.58 -14.96
CA LEU A 88 2.45 5.86 -14.60
C LEU A 88 2.49 6.09 -13.07
N TYR A 89 3.50 6.82 -12.59
CA TYR A 89 3.57 7.33 -11.21
C TYR A 89 2.96 8.73 -11.08
N LEU A 90 2.02 8.90 -10.16
CA LEU A 90 1.39 10.19 -9.82
C LEU A 90 2.16 10.97 -8.75
N THR A 91 3.18 10.36 -8.15
CA THR A 91 4.07 10.95 -7.15
C THR A 91 5.52 10.91 -7.66
N PRO A 92 6.37 11.89 -7.29
CA PRO A 92 7.80 11.83 -7.56
C PRO A 92 8.46 10.55 -7.00
N GLU A 93 9.43 9.98 -7.72
CA GLU A 93 10.07 8.70 -7.34
C GLU A 93 11.13 8.86 -6.23
N ASP A 94 11.71 10.05 -6.11
CA ASP A 94 12.84 10.40 -5.24
C ASP A 94 12.54 10.30 -3.74
N ASN A 95 11.27 10.35 -3.34
CA ASN A 95 10.85 10.38 -1.94
C ASN A 95 10.15 9.09 -1.47
N PHE A 96 10.09 8.04 -2.30
CA PHE A 96 9.54 6.75 -1.91
C PHE A 96 10.61 5.87 -1.25
N VAL A 97 10.46 5.64 0.06
CA VAL A 97 11.31 4.71 0.80
C VAL A 97 10.79 3.28 0.59
N SER A 98 11.36 2.60 -0.41
CA SER A 98 11.11 1.17 -0.66
C SER A 98 12.10 0.35 0.14
N ASP A 99 11.85 0.17 1.45
CA ASP A 99 12.69 -0.70 2.28
C ASP A 99 12.48 -2.20 1.98
N ASP A 100 11.56 -2.55 1.08
CA ASP A 100 11.38 -3.91 0.55
C ASP A 100 12.52 -4.23 -0.43
N VAL A 101 13.72 -4.40 0.13
CA VAL A 101 14.81 -5.14 -0.52
C VAL A 101 14.34 -6.60 -0.54
N THR A 102 14.09 -7.10 -1.74
CA THR A 102 13.75 -8.51 -2.01
C THR A 102 14.86 -9.45 -1.55
#